data_AF-A0A957EFV0-F1
#
_entry.id   AF-A0A957EFV0-F1
#
_cell.length_a   1.000
_cell.length_b   1.000
_cell.length_c   1.000
_cell.angle_alpha   90.00
_cell.angle_beta   90.00
_cell.angle_gamma   90.00
#
_symmetry.space_group_name_H-M   'P 1'
#
loop_
_entity.id
_entity.type
_entity.pdbx_description
1 polymer ?
#
loop_
_entity_poly.entity_id
_entity_poly.type
_entity_poly.pdbx_seq_one_letter_code
_entity_poly.pdbx_strand_id
1 'polypeptide(L)'
;TAVYAAGYLQNRIVTLRKANPAPQIDALLPASAAGGDAGFTLAIRGQNFLPGSQVRWNGVGRETTYISPTELQIAVSAADLPTDTSVTSASVMVFTPTPGGGSAVTDFTITHGGDLPIPSIDSISPQSLPAG
;
A
#
# COMPACT_ATOMS: atom_id res chain seq x y z
N THR A 1 -4.14 37.66 -0.82
CA THR A 1 -4.44 37.90 0.60
C THR A 1 -3.21 38.51 1.26
N ALA A 2 -3.29 39.77 1.69
CA ALA A 2 -2.16 40.43 2.33
C ALA A 2 -2.08 40.02 3.81
N VAL A 3 -0.89 39.69 4.29
CA VAL A 3 -0.62 39.40 5.71
C VAL A 3 0.16 40.58 6.28
N TYR A 4 -0.44 41.30 7.22
CA TYR A 4 0.24 42.35 7.99
C TYR A 4 0.98 41.69 9.16
N ALA A 5 2.28 41.95 9.30
CA ALA A 5 3.05 41.57 10.48
C ALA A 5 3.43 42.85 11.26
N ALA A 6 2.78 43.08 12.40
CA ALA A 6 3.26 44.05 13.40
C ALA A 6 4.43 43.41 14.17
N GLY A 7 5.50 44.18 14.33
CA GLY A 7 6.86 43.69 14.48
C GLY A 7 7.29 43.10 15.83
N TYR A 8 8.43 42.41 15.79
CA TYR A 8 9.39 42.25 16.89
C TYR A 8 10.79 42.09 16.28
N LEU A 9 11.82 42.57 16.99
CA LEU A 9 13.19 42.83 16.53
C LEU A 9 14.06 41.57 16.30
N GLN A 10 13.58 40.62 15.50
CA GLN A 10 14.40 39.51 15.01
C GLN A 10 14.24 39.40 13.50
N ASN A 11 15.33 39.66 12.78
CA ASN A 11 15.49 39.42 11.35
C ASN A 11 15.49 37.92 11.00
N ARG A 12 14.67 37.10 11.67
CA ARG A 12 14.45 35.70 11.33
C ARG A 12 13.52 35.65 10.13
N ILE A 13 14.06 35.25 8.99
CA ILE A 13 13.27 34.89 7.81
C ILE A 13 12.36 33.73 8.22
N VAL A 14 11.07 34.00 8.43
CA VAL A 14 10.05 32.95 8.59
C VAL A 14 9.79 32.41 7.19
N THR A 15 10.51 31.35 6.81
CA THR A 15 10.30 30.70 5.52
C THR A 15 9.02 29.86 5.62
N LEU A 16 7.91 30.38 5.08
CA LEU A 16 6.67 29.61 4.92
C LEU A 16 6.89 28.55 3.83
N ARG A 17 7.26 27.33 4.21
CA ARG A 17 7.41 26.23 3.25
C ARG A 17 6.01 25.76 2.82
N LYS A 18 5.74 25.72 1.51
CA LYS A 18 4.51 25.13 0.97
C LYS A 18 4.44 23.66 1.41
N ALA A 19 3.35 23.27 2.06
CA ALA A 19 3.13 21.88 2.44
C ALA A 19 2.95 21.01 1.19
N ASN A 20 3.61 19.86 1.19
CA ASN A 20 3.40 18.81 0.20
C ASN A 20 1.99 18.24 0.37
N PRO A 21 1.24 18.01 -0.72
CA PRO A 21 -0.03 17.32 -0.65
C PRO A 21 0.16 15.88 -0.15
N ALA A 22 -0.88 15.31 0.46
CA ALA A 22 -0.89 13.91 0.86
C ALA A 22 -0.90 13.02 -0.40
N PRO A 23 -0.13 11.91 -0.42
CA PRO A 23 -0.17 10.98 -1.54
C PRO A 23 -1.53 10.27 -1.59
N GLN A 24 -1.92 9.81 -2.78
CA GLN A 24 -3.04 8.90 -2.96
C GLN A 24 -2.59 7.74 -3.84
N ILE A 25 -3.14 6.55 -3.60
CA ILE A 25 -2.91 5.35 -4.42
C ILE A 25 -4.24 5.03 -5.08
N ASP A 26 -4.24 5.03 -6.42
CA ASP A 26 -5.42 4.75 -7.23
C ASP A 26 -5.42 3.31 -7.75
N ALA A 27 -4.24 2.77 -8.09
CA ALA A 27 -4.12 1.39 -8.60
C ALA A 27 -2.72 0.79 -8.38
N LEU A 28 -2.69 -0.53 -8.30
CA LEU A 28 -1.49 -1.37 -8.30
C LEU A 28 -1.45 -2.19 -9.59
N LEU A 29 -0.30 -2.20 -10.27
CA LEU A 29 -0.09 -2.98 -11.50
C LEU A 29 1.20 -3.80 -11.40
N PRO A 30 1.11 -5.15 -11.34
CA PRO A 30 -0.12 -5.93 -11.17
C PRO A 30 -0.84 -5.63 -9.84
N ALA A 31 -2.12 -5.97 -9.73
CA ALA A 31 -2.89 -5.80 -8.48
C ALA A 31 -2.80 -7.03 -7.56
N SER A 32 -2.40 -8.17 -8.12
CA SER A 32 -2.22 -9.42 -7.41
C SER A 32 -1.09 -10.27 -8.03
N ALA A 33 -0.57 -11.21 -7.26
CA ALA A 33 0.38 -12.22 -7.72
C ALA A 33 0.18 -13.51 -6.93
N ALA A 34 0.65 -14.64 -7.45
CA ALA A 34 0.57 -15.90 -6.73
C ALA A 34 1.67 -16.02 -5.67
N GLY A 35 1.34 -16.68 -4.56
CA GLY A 35 2.36 -17.08 -3.59
C GLY A 35 3.43 -17.96 -4.25
N GLY A 36 4.71 -17.62 -4.06
CA GLY A 36 5.84 -18.32 -4.65
C GLY A 36 6.25 -17.88 -6.06
N ASP A 37 5.61 -16.86 -6.64
CA ASP A 37 6.03 -16.30 -7.93
C ASP A 37 7.47 -15.74 -7.88
N ALA A 38 8.14 -15.68 -9.04
CA ALA A 38 9.55 -15.30 -9.17
C ALA A 38 9.88 -13.81 -8.83
N GLY A 39 8.91 -13.05 -8.32
CA GLY A 39 8.99 -11.60 -8.16
C GLY A 39 8.72 -10.84 -9.46
N PHE A 40 8.43 -9.54 -9.33
CA PHE A 40 8.03 -8.67 -10.45
C PHE A 40 8.26 -7.20 -10.10
N THR A 41 8.17 -6.33 -11.09
CA THR A 41 8.12 -4.88 -10.87
C THR A 41 6.68 -4.45 -10.65
N LEU A 42 6.41 -3.87 -9.47
CA LEU A 42 5.12 -3.30 -9.14
C LEU A 42 5.11 -1.81 -9.52
N ALA A 43 4.19 -1.43 -10.40
CA ALA A 43 3.85 -0.04 -10.66
C ALA A 43 2.70 0.40 -9.74
N ILE A 44 2.94 1.48 -9.00
CA ILE A 44 1.98 2.09 -8.07
C ILE A 44 1.53 3.38 -8.72
N ARG A 45 0.26 3.41 -9.14
CA ARG A 45 -0.36 4.59 -9.77
C ARG A 45 -1.19 5.34 -8.76
N GLY A 46 -1.15 6.66 -8.85
CA GLY A 46 -1.83 7.51 -7.90
C GLY A 46 -1.59 8.98 -8.16
N GLN A 47 -1.54 9.77 -7.09
CA GLN A 47 -1.43 11.23 -7.16
C GLN A 47 -0.49 11.74 -6.09
N ASN A 48 0.06 12.93 -6.32
CA ASN A 48 0.88 13.69 -5.38
C ASN A 48 2.18 12.99 -4.96
N PHE A 49 2.72 12.10 -5.80
CA PHE A 49 4.03 11.53 -5.57
C PHE A 49 5.12 12.57 -5.83
N LEU A 50 6.18 12.51 -5.05
CA LEU A 50 7.35 13.37 -5.16
C LEU A 50 8.61 12.51 -5.33
N PRO A 51 9.71 13.05 -5.87
CA PRO A 51 10.98 12.32 -5.97
C PRO A 51 11.52 11.77 -4.64
N GLY A 52 11.07 12.32 -3.50
CA GLY A 52 11.41 11.82 -2.15
C GLY A 52 10.38 10.87 -1.55
N SER A 53 9.33 10.50 -2.29
CA SER A 53 8.33 9.52 -1.83
C SER A 53 8.95 8.13 -1.75
N GLN A 54 8.58 7.37 -0.71
CA GLN A 54 9.10 6.05 -0.42
C GLN A 54 7.97 5.05 -0.28
N VAL A 55 8.16 3.86 -0.83
CA VAL A 55 7.23 2.75 -0.73
C VAL A 55 7.70 1.79 0.36
N ARG A 56 6.75 1.27 1.12
CA ARG A 56 6.97 0.19 2.10
C ARG A 56 6.05 -0.97 1.79
N TRP A 57 6.61 -2.17 1.80
CA TRP A 57 5.91 -3.45 1.65
C TRP A 57 5.90 -4.16 3.00
N ASN A 58 4.73 -4.41 3.57
CA ASN A 58 4.57 -4.96 4.93
C ASN A 58 5.41 -4.20 5.98
N GLY A 59 5.44 -2.87 5.85
CA GLY A 59 6.22 -1.98 6.72
C GLY A 59 7.73 -1.90 6.40
N VAL A 60 8.26 -2.78 5.55
CA VAL A 60 9.67 -2.78 5.14
C VAL A 60 9.88 -1.84 3.94
N GLY A 61 10.81 -0.90 4.05
CA GLY A 61 11.14 0.02 2.97
C GLY A 61 11.65 -0.70 1.72
N ARG A 62 11.17 -0.28 0.55
CA ARG A 62 11.63 -0.75 -0.76
C ARG A 62 12.30 0.38 -1.51
N GLU A 63 13.32 0.03 -2.28
CA GLU A 63 13.91 0.97 -3.23
C GLU A 63 12.82 1.43 -4.20
N THR A 64 12.58 2.74 -4.19
CA THR A 64 11.46 3.36 -4.90
C THR A 64 12.01 4.16 -6.07
N THR A 65 11.62 3.77 -7.28
CA THR A 65 11.90 4.52 -8.49
C THR A 65 10.76 5.49 -8.75
N TYR A 66 11.05 6.79 -8.69
CA TYR A 66 10.09 7.83 -9.06
C TYR A 66 10.04 7.99 -10.58
N ILE A 67 8.88 7.75 -11.17
CA ILE A 67 8.64 7.91 -12.62
C ILE A 67 7.98 9.26 -12.87
N SER A 68 6.92 9.57 -12.13
CA SER A 68 6.16 10.81 -12.29
C SER A 68 5.36 11.13 -11.00
N PRO A 69 4.71 12.31 -10.92
CA PRO A 69 3.83 12.63 -9.79
C PRO A 69 2.65 11.65 -9.62
N THR A 70 2.42 10.77 -10.58
CA THR A 70 1.32 9.80 -10.59
C THR A 70 1.78 8.36 -10.72
N GLU A 71 3.10 8.09 -10.76
CA GLU A 71 3.63 6.72 -10.85
C GLU A 71 4.94 6.55 -10.08
N LEU A 72 4.97 5.51 -9.24
CA LEU A 72 6.16 4.97 -8.58
C LEU A 72 6.35 3.51 -8.98
N GLN A 73 7.58 3.03 -8.97
CA GLN A 73 7.90 1.62 -9.21
C GLN A 73 8.78 1.04 -8.11
N ILE A 74 8.53 -0.21 -7.76
CA ILE A 74 9.37 -1.01 -6.86
C ILE A 74 9.59 -2.41 -7.41
N ALA A 75 10.65 -3.07 -6.95
CA ALA A 75 10.80 -4.51 -7.11
C ALA A 75 10.12 -5.24 -5.94
N VAL A 76 9.24 -6.19 -6.25
CA VAL A 76 8.69 -7.19 -5.33
C VAL A 76 9.41 -8.50 -5.62
N SER A 77 10.07 -9.07 -4.61
CA SER A 77 10.85 -10.30 -4.77
C SER A 77 10.01 -11.54 -4.47
N ALA A 78 10.49 -12.73 -4.84
CA ALA A 78 9.82 -13.99 -4.47
C ALA A 78 9.65 -14.17 -2.95
N ALA A 79 10.58 -13.64 -2.14
CA ALA A 79 10.49 -13.69 -0.68
C ALA A 79 9.33 -12.85 -0.11
N ASP A 80 8.82 -11.90 -0.90
CA ASP A 80 7.69 -11.04 -0.54
C ASP A 80 6.34 -11.70 -0.85
N LEU A 81 6.37 -12.84 -1.56
CA LEU A 81 5.22 -13.63 -1.99
C LEU A 81 5.31 -15.02 -1.34
N PRO A 82 4.99 -15.15 -0.04
CA PRO A 82 5.06 -16.44 0.64
C PRO A 82 4.12 -17.46 -0.01
N THR A 83 4.53 -18.72 -0.03
CA THR A 83 3.67 -19.86 -0.44
C THR A 83 2.73 -20.33 0.66
N ASP A 84 2.78 -19.72 1.85
CA ASP A 84 1.88 -20.00 2.97
C ASP A 84 0.48 -19.47 2.65
N THR A 85 -0.48 -20.38 2.57
CA THR A 85 -1.90 -20.08 2.27
C THR A 85 -2.58 -19.23 3.35
N SER A 86 -1.96 -19.06 4.51
CA SER A 86 -2.46 -18.17 5.58
C SER A 86 -2.24 -16.69 5.25
N VAL A 87 -1.36 -16.38 4.30
CA VAL A 87 -1.02 -15.01 3.89
C VAL A 87 -1.63 -14.72 2.53
N THR A 88 -2.75 -13.99 2.52
CA THR A 88 -3.51 -13.66 1.30
C THR A 88 -3.35 -12.21 0.86
N SER A 89 -2.59 -11.39 1.61
CA SER A 89 -2.37 -9.99 1.27
C SER A 89 -1.05 -9.44 1.82
N ALA A 90 -0.61 -8.34 1.22
CA ALA A 90 0.51 -7.53 1.69
C ALA A 90 0.12 -6.04 1.71
N SER A 91 0.54 -5.33 2.75
CA SER A 91 0.30 -3.89 2.86
C SER A 91 1.31 -3.10 2.03
N VAL A 92 0.83 -2.25 1.14
CA VAL A 92 1.62 -1.32 0.33
C VAL A 92 1.36 0.10 0.83
N MET A 93 2.38 0.72 1.43
CA MET A 93 2.31 2.10 1.90
C MET A 93 3.20 3.00 1.05
N VAL A 94 2.68 4.13 0.58
CA VAL A 94 3.46 5.22 -0.01
C VAL A 94 3.56 6.35 1.01
N PHE A 95 4.77 6.73 1.40
CA PHE A 95 5.06 7.88 2.25
C PHE A 95 5.63 9.03 1.42
N THR A 96 5.14 10.25 1.64
CA THR A 96 5.66 11.48 1.03
C THR A 96 6.18 12.40 2.12
N PRO A 97 7.43 12.93 2.00
CA PRO A 97 8.13 13.60 3.09
C PRO A 97 7.56 14.99 3.42
N THR A 98 7.96 15.50 4.59
CA THR A 98 7.67 16.85 5.06
C THR A 98 8.41 17.92 4.23
N PRO A 99 7.98 19.20 4.27
CA PRO A 99 6.84 19.78 4.99
C PRO A 99 5.48 19.31 4.49
N GLY A 100 4.53 19.02 5.37
CA GLY A 100 3.26 18.39 4.98
C GLY A 100 3.46 16.90 4.64
N GLY A 101 2.96 16.49 3.48
CA GLY A 101 3.04 15.11 3.00
C GLY A 101 2.08 14.19 3.76
N GLY A 102 2.47 12.94 3.94
CA GLY A 102 1.66 11.93 4.61
C GLY A 102 1.89 10.54 4.05
N SER A 103 0.99 9.61 4.40
CA SER A 103 1.01 8.25 3.89
C SER A 103 -0.31 7.87 3.26
N ALA A 104 -0.25 7.11 2.18
CA ALA A 104 -1.37 6.35 1.64
C ALA A 104 -1.07 4.86 1.78
N VAL A 105 -2.08 4.06 2.05
CA VAL A 105 -1.95 2.60 2.23
C VAL A 105 -3.02 1.92 1.40
N THR A 106 -2.64 0.81 0.77
CA THR A 106 -3.56 -0.09 0.08
C THR A 106 -3.06 -1.52 0.25
N ASP A 107 -3.93 -2.50 0.02
CA ASP A 107 -3.59 -3.91 0.12
C ASP A 107 -3.33 -4.49 -1.27
N PHE A 108 -2.24 -5.24 -1.39
CA PHE A 108 -1.94 -6.06 -2.55
C PHE A 108 -2.40 -7.49 -2.28
N THR A 109 -3.09 -8.12 -3.24
CA THR A 109 -3.62 -9.48 -3.06
C THR A 109 -2.57 -10.54 -3.42
N ILE A 110 -2.36 -11.50 -2.53
CA ILE A 110 -1.53 -12.68 -2.80
C ILE A 110 -2.48 -13.86 -2.93
N THR A 111 -2.56 -14.44 -4.13
CA THR A 111 -3.50 -15.52 -4.43
C THR A 111 -2.85 -16.88 -4.26
N HIS A 112 -3.62 -17.85 -3.77
CA HIS A 112 -3.22 -19.24 -3.69
C HIS A 112 -4.19 -20.12 -4.47
N GLY A 113 -3.69 -21.24 -5.03
CA GLY A 113 -4.50 -22.19 -5.81
C GLY A 113 -5.66 -22.87 -5.05
N GLY A 114 -5.86 -22.52 -3.77
CA GLY A 114 -6.94 -23.00 -2.90
C GLY A 114 -7.98 -21.96 -2.51
N ASP A 115 -7.87 -20.69 -2.95
CA ASP A 115 -8.79 -19.59 -2.58
C ASP A 115 -10.19 -19.69 -3.25
N LEU A 116 -10.59 -20.88 -3.68
CA LEU A 116 -11.99 -21.16 -4.00
C LEU A 116 -12.80 -21.06 -2.69
N PRO A 117 -14.06 -20.59 -2.70
CA PRO A 117 -14.87 -20.60 -1.50
C PRO A 117 -14.90 -22.02 -0.95
N ILE A 118 -14.30 -22.24 0.23
CA ILE A 118 -14.44 -23.51 0.95
C ILE A 118 -15.94 -23.75 1.12
N PRO A 119 -16.52 -24.80 0.52
CA PRO A 119 -17.89 -25.15 0.81
C PRO A 119 -17.93 -25.54 2.29
N SER A 120 -18.58 -24.72 3.11
CA SER A 120 -18.95 -25.14 4.45
C SER A 120 -20.00 -26.23 4.29
N ILE A 121 -19.72 -27.45 4.77
CA ILE A 121 -20.80 -28.39 5.08
C ILE A 121 -21.59 -27.75 6.23
N ASP A 122 -22.74 -27.17 5.89
CA ASP A 122 -23.72 -26.72 6.88
C ASP A 122 -24.60 -27.93 7.22
N SER A 123 -24.26 -28.56 8.35
CA SER A 123 -24.93 -29.69 9.01
C SER A 123 -24.95 -31.08 8.33
N ILE A 124 -24.53 -32.09 9.09
CA ILE A 124 -25.15 -33.42 9.04
C ILE A 124 -26.40 -33.36 9.90
N SER A 125 -27.59 -33.45 9.29
CA SER A 125 -28.84 -33.67 10.03
C SER A 125 -29.09 -35.17 10.09
N PRO A 126 -28.82 -35.87 11.21
CA PRO A 126 -29.24 -37.26 11.33
C PRO A 126 -30.75 -37.31 11.49
N GLN A 127 -31.46 -37.92 10.53
CA GLN A 127 -32.79 -38.45 10.82
C GLN A 127 -32.59 -39.78 11.56
N SER A 128 -32.76 -39.79 12.88
CA SER A 128 -32.90 -41.05 13.61
C SER A 128 -34.21 -41.72 13.19
N LEU A 129 -34.10 -42.92 12.61
CA LEU A 129 -35.25 -43.81 12.44
C LEU A 129 -35.64 -44.37 13.82
N PRO A 130 -36.93 -44.45 14.18
CA PRO A 130 -37.36 -45.22 15.34
C PRO A 130 -36.98 -46.69 15.15
N ALA A 131 -36.35 -47.29 16.16
CA ALA A 131 -36.20 -48.74 16.21
C ALA A 131 -37.60 -49.39 16.31
N GLY A 132 -37.84 -50.40 15.49
CA GLY A 132 -39.09 -51.17 15.45
C GLY A 132 -39.33 -52.00 16.71
#